data_AF-A0A4S8MUX2-F1
#
_entry.id   AF-A0A4S8MUX2-F1
#
_cell.length_a   1.000
_cell.length_b   1.000
_cell.length_c   1.000
_cell.angle_alpha   90.00
_cell.angle_beta   90.00
_cell.angle_gamma   90.00
#
_symmetry.space_group_name_H-M   'P 1'
#
loop_
_entity.id
_entity.type
_entity.pdbx_description
1 polymer ?
#
loop_
_entity_poly.entity_id
_entity_poly.type
_entity_poly.pdbx_seq_one_letter_code
_entity_poly.pdbx_strand_id
1 'polypeptide(L)'
;MSSTEVSLITSETTIKVSSTLDKTVGKKHLIDGSPETCWTSQQGLPQWISLTFPSSITPTRVSLTFQGGFVGRKCAVYYKPSASEDQTASIEKESSWVLLTTIYPEDVNRKQSFSLTSASSSNEEKKDLPIRTSQIKLTFEESSDFFGRITVYDLSLEGLEG
;
A
#
# COMPACT_ATOMS: atom_id res chain seq x y z
N MET A 1 -21.46 4.51 18.10
CA MET A 1 -21.16 5.55 17.10
C MET A 1 -20.44 4.87 15.96
N SER A 2 -21.00 4.86 14.75
CA SER A 2 -20.37 4.23 13.59
C SER A 2 -19.17 5.07 13.17
N SER A 3 -17.95 4.60 13.46
CA SER A 3 -16.73 5.19 12.93
C SER A 3 -16.83 5.14 11.39
N THR A 4 -16.95 6.29 10.76
CA THR A 4 -17.03 6.36 9.29
C THR A 4 -15.61 6.24 8.76
N GLU A 5 -15.35 5.23 7.93
CA GLU A 5 -14.06 5.10 7.25
C GLU A 5 -13.89 6.26 6.27
N VAL A 6 -12.70 6.86 6.26
CA VAL A 6 -12.34 7.98 5.39
C VAL A 6 -11.16 7.60 4.50
N SER A 7 -10.96 8.35 3.41
CA SER A 7 -9.74 8.26 2.60
C SER A 7 -8.56 8.76 3.42
N LEU A 8 -7.54 7.92 3.57
CA LEU A 8 -6.33 8.23 4.34
C LEU A 8 -5.25 8.91 3.50
N ILE A 9 -5.37 8.84 2.16
CA ILE A 9 -4.46 9.54 1.25
C ILE A 9 -4.94 10.98 1.13
N THR A 10 -4.05 11.90 1.49
CA THR A 10 -4.25 13.35 1.41
C THR A 10 -3.18 14.00 0.52
N SER A 11 -3.31 15.29 0.25
CA SER A 11 -2.27 16.06 -0.46
C SER A 11 -0.92 16.11 0.26
N GLU A 12 -0.91 15.84 1.57
CA GLU A 12 0.31 15.80 2.40
C GLU A 12 0.96 14.40 2.41
N THR A 13 0.29 13.39 1.84
CA THR A 13 0.81 12.03 1.75
C THR A 13 1.98 11.99 0.76
N THR A 14 3.15 11.61 1.25
CA THR A 14 4.33 11.43 0.40
C THR A 14 4.29 10.05 -0.25
N ILE A 15 4.28 10.04 -1.59
CA ILE A 15 4.30 8.82 -2.40
C ILE A 15 5.72 8.59 -2.95
N LYS A 16 6.24 7.38 -2.76
CA LYS A 16 7.45 6.89 -3.42
C LYS A 16 7.12 5.61 -4.19
N VAL A 17 7.85 5.38 -5.28
CA VAL A 17 7.73 4.17 -6.10
C VAL A 17 9.12 3.62 -6.39
N SER A 18 9.22 2.32 -6.62
CA SER A 18 10.48 1.64 -6.99
C SER A 18 11.11 2.20 -8.24
N SER A 19 10.30 2.43 -9.27
CA SER A 19 10.72 2.91 -10.58
C SER A 19 9.56 3.57 -11.31
N THR A 20 9.84 4.23 -12.43
CA THR A 20 8.84 4.78 -13.32
C THR A 20 9.34 4.62 -14.75
N LEU A 21 8.49 4.10 -15.64
CA LEU A 21 8.85 3.84 -17.03
C LEU A 21 9.33 5.12 -17.73
N ASP A 22 8.55 6.19 -17.66
CA ASP A 22 8.91 7.52 -18.15
C ASP A 22 8.10 8.64 -17.45
N LYS A 23 8.27 9.90 -17.89
CA LYS A 23 7.64 11.08 -17.27
C LYS A 23 6.11 11.14 -17.45
N THR A 24 5.55 10.42 -18.42
CA THR A 24 4.12 10.43 -18.74
C THR A 24 3.29 9.47 -17.89
N VAL A 25 3.94 8.55 -17.16
CA VAL A 25 3.29 7.53 -16.32
C VAL A 25 3.80 7.59 -14.88
N GLY A 26 3.84 8.80 -14.33
CA GLY A 26 4.43 9.08 -13.02
C GLY A 26 3.53 8.74 -11.83
N LYS A 27 4.15 8.53 -10.66
CA LYS A 27 3.47 8.19 -9.39
C LYS A 27 2.34 9.14 -8.96
N LYS A 28 2.31 10.39 -9.45
CA LYS A 28 1.22 11.33 -9.16
C LYS A 28 -0.14 10.83 -9.68
N HIS A 29 -0.11 10.01 -10.74
CA HIS A 29 -1.32 9.44 -11.34
C HIS A 29 -1.93 8.33 -10.51
N LEU A 30 -1.25 7.82 -9.49
CA LEU A 30 -1.82 6.82 -8.59
C LEU A 30 -3.05 7.36 -7.83
N ILE A 31 -3.16 8.68 -7.67
CA ILE A 31 -4.12 9.33 -6.78
C ILE A 31 -4.77 10.57 -7.40
N ASP A 32 -4.67 10.75 -8.72
CA ASP A 32 -5.23 11.92 -9.40
C ASP A 32 -6.72 11.76 -9.77
N GLY A 33 -7.28 10.57 -9.56
CA GLY A 33 -8.68 10.23 -9.83
C GLY A 33 -9.05 10.18 -11.32
N SER A 34 -8.06 10.22 -12.21
CA SER A 34 -8.28 10.20 -13.65
C SER A 34 -8.18 8.77 -14.19
N PRO A 35 -9.21 8.26 -14.90
CA PRO A 35 -9.16 6.93 -15.48
C PRO A 35 -8.21 6.84 -16.70
N GLU A 36 -7.74 7.98 -17.20
CA GLU A 36 -6.90 8.07 -18.41
C GLU A 36 -5.41 8.11 -18.09
N THR A 37 -5.04 8.26 -16.82
CA THR A 37 -3.66 8.42 -16.36
C THR A 37 -3.28 7.27 -15.44
N CYS A 38 -2.02 6.85 -15.49
CA CYS A 38 -1.55 5.75 -14.68
C CYS A 38 -0.10 5.94 -14.24
N TRP A 39 0.29 5.18 -13.23
CA TRP A 39 1.69 4.88 -12.96
C TRP A 39 2.07 3.54 -13.60
N THR A 40 3.20 3.52 -14.30
CA THR A 40 3.81 2.29 -14.81
C THR A 40 5.25 2.18 -14.35
N SER A 41 5.62 1.03 -13.81
CA SER A 41 7.01 0.73 -13.41
C SER A 41 7.91 0.44 -14.63
N GLN A 42 9.22 0.49 -14.42
CA GLN A 42 10.16 -0.16 -15.35
C GLN A 42 10.05 -1.69 -15.25
N GLN A 43 10.75 -2.39 -16.14
CA GLN A 43 10.89 -3.84 -16.09
C GLN A 43 11.61 -4.32 -14.82
N GLY A 44 11.32 -5.54 -14.40
CA GLY A 44 11.90 -6.22 -13.25
C GLY A 44 10.95 -6.32 -12.06
N LEU A 45 11.28 -7.20 -11.11
CA LEU A 45 10.57 -7.41 -9.85
C LEU A 45 11.59 -7.45 -8.69
N PRO A 46 11.16 -7.14 -7.45
CA PRO A 46 9.85 -6.62 -7.11
C PRO A 46 9.70 -5.13 -7.48
N GLN A 47 8.47 -4.70 -7.73
CA GLN A 47 8.11 -3.27 -7.82
C GLN A 47 7.33 -2.88 -6.56
N TRP A 48 7.39 -1.62 -6.16
CA TRP A 48 6.71 -1.20 -4.94
C TRP A 48 6.17 0.23 -5.01
N ILE A 49 5.13 0.46 -4.21
CA ILE A 49 4.57 1.78 -3.90
C ILE A 49 4.66 1.96 -2.38
N SER A 50 5.18 3.09 -1.92
CA SER A 50 5.24 3.43 -0.49
C SER A 50 4.54 4.74 -0.23
N LEU A 51 3.70 4.74 0.81
CA LEU A 51 2.93 5.89 1.29
C LEU A 51 3.48 6.28 2.67
N THR A 52 3.78 7.56 2.86
CA THR A 52 4.12 8.14 4.16
C THR A 52 3.12 9.23 4.49
N PHE A 53 2.45 9.07 5.62
CA PHE A 53 1.38 9.94 6.10
C PHE A 53 1.93 10.98 7.09
N PRO A 54 1.33 12.18 7.15
CA PRO A 54 1.76 13.23 8.08
C PRO A 54 1.49 12.87 9.56
N SER A 55 0.49 12.02 9.80
CA SER A 55 0.10 11.54 11.12
C SER A 55 -0.06 10.01 11.13
N SER A 56 -0.25 9.43 12.31
CA SER A 56 -0.58 8.02 12.45
C SER A 56 -1.98 7.76 11.92
N ILE A 57 -2.14 6.69 11.14
CA ILE A 57 -3.41 6.25 10.57
C ILE A 57 -3.70 4.82 11.01
N THR A 58 -4.97 4.43 10.91
CA THR A 58 -5.41 3.03 11.04
C THR A 58 -5.99 2.57 9.70
N PRO A 59 -5.17 2.01 8.79
CA PRO A 59 -5.63 1.53 7.49
C PRO A 59 -6.47 0.26 7.65
N THR A 60 -7.61 0.21 6.97
CA THR A 60 -8.52 -0.95 7.01
C THR A 60 -8.71 -1.57 5.63
N ARG A 61 -8.58 -0.79 4.55
CA ARG A 61 -8.79 -1.26 3.19
C ARG A 61 -7.87 -0.55 2.21
N VAL A 62 -7.24 -1.32 1.33
CA VAL A 62 -6.57 -0.80 0.13
C VAL A 62 -7.39 -1.17 -1.09
N SER A 63 -7.51 -0.25 -2.04
CA SER A 63 -8.08 -0.55 -3.35
C SER A 63 -7.12 -0.15 -4.47
N LEU A 64 -7.06 -0.99 -5.51
CA LEU A 64 -6.18 -0.83 -6.65
C LEU A 64 -6.97 -1.07 -7.94
N THR A 65 -6.71 -0.27 -8.96
CA THR A 65 -7.15 -0.51 -10.34
C THR A 65 -5.92 -0.70 -11.21
N PHE A 66 -5.73 -1.90 -11.75
CA PHE A 66 -4.59 -2.22 -12.60
C PHE A 66 -4.96 -2.17 -14.09
N GLN A 67 -3.96 -2.00 -14.96
CA GLN A 67 -4.11 -2.37 -16.37
C GLN A 67 -4.06 -3.90 -16.51
N GLY A 68 -5.03 -4.48 -17.20
CA GLY A 68 -4.98 -5.91 -17.56
C GLY A 68 -3.69 -6.26 -18.30
N GLY A 69 -3.06 -7.38 -17.94
CA GLY A 69 -1.75 -7.79 -18.42
C GLY A 69 -0.56 -7.18 -17.67
N PHE A 70 -0.76 -6.22 -16.75
CA PHE A 70 0.31 -5.56 -15.96
C PHE A 70 0.01 -5.53 -14.45
N VAL A 71 -0.61 -6.58 -13.94
CA VAL A 71 -1.10 -6.69 -12.57
C VAL A 71 -0.06 -7.29 -11.65
N GLY A 72 0.10 -6.71 -10.46
CA GLY A 72 0.92 -7.27 -9.39
C GLY A 72 0.22 -8.43 -8.68
N ARG A 73 0.30 -9.65 -9.24
CA ARG A 73 -0.48 -10.83 -8.84
C ARG A 73 -0.26 -11.31 -7.41
N LYS A 74 0.89 -11.00 -6.83
CA LYS A 74 1.19 -11.23 -5.41
C LYS A 74 1.77 -9.95 -4.82
N CYS A 75 1.05 -9.35 -3.88
CA CYS A 75 1.41 -8.07 -3.28
C CYS A 75 1.53 -8.21 -1.77
N ALA A 76 2.75 -8.13 -1.26
CA ALA A 76 3.04 -8.06 0.17
C ALA A 76 2.83 -6.63 0.68
N VAL A 77 1.93 -6.46 1.65
CA VAL A 77 1.64 -5.18 2.30
C VAL A 77 2.46 -5.11 3.58
N TYR A 78 3.32 -4.10 3.70
CA TYR A 78 4.12 -3.83 4.89
C TYR A 78 3.70 -2.53 5.55
N TYR A 79 3.98 -2.44 6.86
CA TYR A 79 3.86 -1.21 7.63
C TYR A 79 5.08 -1.03 8.54
N LYS A 80 5.27 0.19 9.06
CA LYS A 80 6.19 0.42 10.18
C LYS A 80 5.39 0.69 11.46
N PRO A 81 5.53 -0.14 12.51
CA PRO A 81 4.89 0.15 13.80
C PRO A 81 5.33 1.52 14.32
N SER A 82 4.38 2.33 14.78
CA SER A 82 4.68 3.53 15.56
C SER A 82 5.35 3.11 16.88
N ALA A 83 6.47 3.74 17.23
CA ALA A 83 7.12 3.48 18.52
C ALA A 83 6.14 3.79 19.66
N SER A 84 5.93 2.83 20.57
CA SER A 84 5.19 3.07 21.81
C SER A 84 5.94 4.09 22.68
N GLU A 85 5.22 5.02 23.30
CA GLU A 85 5.77 6.07 24.18
C GLU A 85 6.52 5.52 25.43
N ASP A 86 6.42 4.22 25.72
CA ASP A 86 6.95 3.59 26.95
C ASP A 86 8.34 2.92 26.82
N GLN A 87 9.24 3.40 25.96
CA GLN A 87 10.64 2.93 25.98
C GLN A 87 11.66 4.07 25.90
N THR A 88 12.02 4.58 27.08
CA THR A 88 13.31 5.21 27.34
C THR A 88 14.44 4.22 27.08
N ALA A 89 14.94 4.11 25.85
CA ALA A 89 16.26 3.55 25.55
C ALA A 89 16.67 3.80 24.08
N SER A 90 17.58 4.75 23.90
CA SER A 90 18.76 4.68 23.03
C SER A 90 18.62 4.31 21.54
N ILE A 91 19.02 5.28 20.70
CA ILE A 91 19.61 5.14 19.35
C ILE A 91 18.68 4.58 18.28
N GLU A 92 18.18 5.48 17.41
CA GLU A 92 17.94 5.33 15.96
C GLU A 92 17.73 3.92 15.39
N LYS A 93 16.93 3.07 16.03
CA LYS A 93 16.48 1.82 15.41
C LYS A 93 15.39 2.21 14.43
N GLU A 94 15.78 2.47 13.19
CA GLU A 94 14.85 2.64 12.09
C GLU A 94 13.89 1.44 12.12
N SER A 95 12.64 1.70 12.50
CA SER A 95 11.60 0.68 12.63
C SER A 95 11.57 -0.15 11.34
N SER A 96 11.85 -1.44 11.44
CA SER A 96 11.94 -2.31 10.27
C SER A 96 10.54 -2.54 9.71
N TRP A 97 10.42 -2.67 8.39
CA TRP A 97 9.15 -3.02 7.75
C TRP A 97 8.64 -4.35 8.31
N VAL A 98 7.39 -4.36 8.79
CA VAL A 98 6.69 -5.55 9.27
C VAL A 98 5.65 -5.94 8.23
N LEU A 99 5.60 -7.23 7.87
CA LEU A 99 4.58 -7.75 6.95
C LEU A 99 3.22 -7.70 7.64
N LEU A 100 2.27 -6.98 7.03
CA LEU A 100 0.90 -6.92 7.49
C LEU A 100 0.09 -8.09 6.94
N THR A 101 0.06 -8.22 5.63
CA THR A 101 -0.71 -9.25 4.91
C THR A 101 -0.20 -9.37 3.47
N THR A 102 -0.65 -10.42 2.77
CA THR A 102 -0.43 -10.58 1.33
C THR A 102 -1.77 -10.56 0.62
N ILE A 103 -1.90 -9.70 -0.39
CA ILE A 103 -3.09 -9.61 -1.25
C ILE A 103 -2.77 -10.21 -2.63
N TYR A 104 -3.79 -10.74 -3.29
CA TYR A 104 -3.66 -11.44 -4.57
C TYR A 104 -4.62 -10.83 -5.61
N PRO A 105 -4.23 -9.73 -6.27
CA PRO A 105 -5.04 -9.11 -7.30
C PRO A 105 -5.25 -10.00 -8.52
N GLU A 106 -6.49 -10.04 -9.01
CA GLU A 106 -6.86 -10.68 -10.28
C GLU A 106 -6.39 -9.83 -11.46
N ASP A 107 -6.09 -10.49 -12.57
CA ASP A 107 -5.70 -9.84 -13.82
C ASP A 107 -6.93 -9.24 -14.54
N VAL A 108 -7.42 -8.13 -14.02
CA VAL A 108 -8.63 -7.44 -14.50
C VAL A 108 -8.44 -5.92 -14.45
N ASN A 109 -9.07 -5.22 -15.40
CA ASN A 109 -9.11 -3.76 -15.44
C ASN A 109 -10.36 -3.21 -14.72
N ARG A 110 -10.46 -3.48 -13.42
CA ARG A 110 -11.49 -2.92 -12.54
C ARG A 110 -10.91 -2.70 -11.14
N LYS A 111 -11.55 -1.82 -10.36
CA LYS A 111 -11.20 -1.61 -8.96
C LYS A 111 -11.34 -2.91 -8.18
N GLN A 112 -10.30 -3.27 -7.44
CA GLN A 112 -10.25 -4.42 -6.53
C GLN A 112 -9.90 -3.91 -5.14
N SER A 113 -10.63 -4.37 -4.13
CA SER A 113 -10.48 -3.90 -2.75
C SER A 113 -10.10 -5.04 -1.82
N PHE A 114 -9.12 -4.82 -0.96
CA PHE A 114 -8.57 -5.81 -0.05
C PHE A 114 -8.55 -5.28 1.37
N SER A 115 -9.03 -6.11 2.32
CA SER A 115 -8.98 -5.80 3.74
C SER A 115 -7.56 -5.93 4.28
N LEU A 116 -7.14 -4.92 5.05
CA LEU A 116 -5.82 -4.81 5.66
C LEU A 116 -5.87 -5.26 7.12
N THR A 117 -6.19 -6.53 7.33
CA THR A 117 -6.14 -7.17 8.67
C THR A 117 -4.78 -7.84 8.87
N SER A 118 -4.27 -7.83 10.11
CA SER A 118 -2.99 -8.48 10.43
C SER A 118 -3.07 -9.99 10.19
N ALA A 119 -2.35 -10.45 9.17
CA ALA A 119 -2.24 -11.85 8.82
C ALA A 119 -0.98 -12.44 9.44
N SER A 120 -0.90 -12.51 10.77
CA SER A 120 0.06 -13.39 11.45
C SER A 120 -0.23 -13.59 12.94
N SER A 121 -1.05 -14.58 13.24
CA SER A 121 -0.62 -15.77 14.00
C SER A 121 -1.78 -16.76 14.03
N SER A 122 -1.46 -18.04 14.06
CA SER A 122 -2.33 -19.17 14.35
C SER A 122 -3.05 -19.11 15.71
N ASN A 123 -3.11 -17.93 16.33
CA ASN A 123 -3.86 -17.62 17.52
C ASN A 123 -4.99 -16.69 17.11
N GLU A 124 -6.22 -17.17 17.21
CA GLU A 124 -7.44 -16.44 16.84
C GLU A 124 -7.64 -15.13 17.63
N GLU A 125 -6.83 -14.87 18.67
CA GLU A 125 -6.96 -13.72 19.57
C GLU A 125 -6.35 -12.39 19.07
N LYS A 126 -5.56 -12.38 17.98
CA LYS A 126 -4.89 -11.13 17.49
C LYS A 126 -5.33 -10.63 16.12
N LYS A 127 -6.37 -11.23 15.54
CA LYS A 127 -6.81 -10.95 14.16
C LYS A 127 -7.37 -9.53 13.95
N ASP A 128 -7.80 -8.87 15.02
CA ASP A 128 -8.59 -7.63 14.96
C ASP A 128 -7.91 -6.41 15.62
N LEU A 129 -6.61 -6.47 15.96
CA LEU A 129 -5.97 -5.27 16.51
C LEU A 129 -5.79 -4.20 15.41
N PRO A 130 -6.27 -2.96 15.65
CA PRO A 130 -6.07 -1.87 14.71
C PRO A 130 -4.57 -1.57 14.57
N ILE A 131 -4.08 -1.60 13.33
CA ILE A 131 -2.69 -1.26 13.03
C ILE A 131 -2.54 0.25 13.00
N ARG A 132 -1.80 0.81 13.94
CA ARG A 132 -1.42 2.23 13.91
C ARG A 132 -0.06 2.40 13.24
N THR A 133 -0.01 3.19 12.18
CA THR A 133 1.21 3.43 11.41
C THR A 133 1.15 4.77 10.68
N SER A 134 2.30 5.36 10.40
CA SER A 134 2.42 6.48 9.46
C SER A 134 3.04 6.07 8.12
N GLN A 135 3.33 4.78 7.91
CA GLN A 135 3.96 4.31 6.68
C GLN A 135 3.43 2.95 6.22
N ILE A 136 3.03 2.87 4.95
CA ILE A 136 2.65 1.64 4.27
C ILE A 136 3.52 1.43 3.04
N LYS A 137 3.80 0.17 2.70
CA LYS A 137 4.47 -0.21 1.47
C LYS A 137 3.79 -1.42 0.84
N LEU A 138 3.34 -1.27 -0.40
CA LEU A 138 2.85 -2.34 -1.27
C LEU A 138 4.01 -2.85 -2.10
N THR A 139 4.36 -4.13 -1.99
CA THR A 139 5.47 -4.75 -2.73
C THR A 139 4.90 -5.83 -3.63
N PHE A 140 4.91 -5.59 -4.94
CA PHE A 140 4.49 -6.51 -5.98
C PHE A 140 5.63 -7.49 -6.26
N GLU A 141 5.48 -8.71 -5.76
CA GLU A 141 6.47 -9.80 -5.85
C GLU A 141 6.34 -10.57 -7.18
N GLU A 142 5.14 -10.60 -7.74
CA GLU A 142 4.81 -11.25 -9.01
C GLU A 142 4.04 -10.30 -9.91
N SER A 143 4.21 -10.42 -11.23
CA SER A 143 3.47 -9.66 -12.23
C SER A 143 2.82 -10.57 -13.26
N SER A 144 1.73 -10.11 -13.87
CA SER A 144 1.19 -10.71 -15.10
C SER A 144 1.95 -10.36 -16.37
N ASP A 145 2.71 -9.27 -16.37
CA ASP A 145 3.56 -8.88 -17.49
C ASP A 145 4.83 -9.73 -17.46
N PHE A 146 5.23 -10.26 -18.61
CA PHE A 146 6.41 -11.12 -18.74
C PHE A 146 7.71 -10.43 -18.30
N PHE A 147 7.79 -9.11 -18.45
CA PHE A 147 8.96 -8.32 -18.05
C PHE A 147 8.88 -7.80 -16.61
N GLY A 148 7.84 -8.17 -15.85
CA GLY A 148 7.70 -7.76 -14.45
C GLY A 148 7.14 -6.36 -14.23
N ARG A 149 6.66 -5.67 -15.29
CA ARG A 149 6.09 -4.33 -15.13
C ARG A 149 4.77 -4.36 -14.39
N ILE A 150 4.48 -3.28 -13.67
CA ILE A 150 3.21 -3.05 -12.98
C ILE A 150 2.61 -1.75 -13.49
N THR A 151 1.32 -1.74 -13.83
CA THR A 151 0.58 -0.53 -14.19
C THR A 151 -0.66 -0.37 -13.32
N VAL A 152 -0.76 0.77 -12.63
CA VAL A 152 -1.84 1.11 -11.71
C VAL A 152 -2.45 2.45 -12.12
N TYR A 153 -3.76 2.46 -12.36
CA TYR A 153 -4.56 3.65 -12.68
C TYR A 153 -5.02 4.37 -11.42
N ASP A 154 -5.38 3.63 -10.38
CA ASP A 154 -5.94 4.20 -9.15
C ASP A 154 -5.49 3.40 -7.94
N LEU A 155 -5.12 4.11 -6.88
CA LEU A 155 -4.78 3.60 -5.57
C LEU A 155 -5.55 4.40 -4.52
N SER A 156 -6.43 3.73 -3.79
CA SER A 156 -7.10 4.28 -2.62
C SER A 156 -6.72 3.52 -1.35
N LEU A 157 -6.65 4.24 -0.24
CA LEU A 157 -6.47 3.66 1.09
C LEU A 157 -7.50 4.28 2.01
N GLU A 158 -8.29 3.43 2.67
CA GLU A 158 -9.38 3.82 3.55
C GLU A 158 -9.12 3.31 4.97
N GLY A 159 -9.67 4.01 5.96
CA GLY A 159 -9.60 3.62 7.36
C GLY A 159 -9.92 4.78 8.31
N LEU A 160 -9.26 4.81 9.47
CA LEU A 160 -9.46 5.83 10.50
C LEU A 160 -8.25 6.75 10.61
N GLU A 161 -8.48 8.06 10.68
CA GLU A 161 -7.47 9.04 11.06
C GLU A 161 -7.13 8.89 12.55
N GLY A 162 -5.86 9.12 12.91
CA GLY A 162 -5.35 9.02 14.27
C GLY A 162 -5.37 10.34 15.05
#